data_AF-A0A817MMZ5-F1
#
_entry.id   AF-A0A817MMZ5-F1
#
_cell.length_a   1.000
_cell.length_b   1.000
_cell.length_c   1.000
_cell.angle_alpha   90.00
_cell.angle_beta   90.00
_cell.angle_gamma   90.00
#
_symmetry.space_group_name_H-M   'P 1'
#
loop_
_entity.id
_entity.type
_entity.pdbx_description
1 polymer ?
#
loop_
_entity_poly.entity_id
_entity_poly.type
_entity_poly.pdbx_seq_one_letter_code
_entity_poly.pdbx_strand_id
1 'polypeptide(L)'
;MSGEKSAAFAFYAAKSSVSKEILDLATGNHELYMKRRREQTIEIQQMRYFEEQQQKEKHRIVTRERQLRLQAEKERDEIERKFNDYQRQMKEIHDTLLKYQEAAELLARKAHISNEEARLQAEKALAIETQLERCKYEISRNEEEKRLYARQISECEQIISTLVNDSVKSRKEAEELKIEVAKWRVAEAAAREKLLSITQLNQSIAVINAATQAQQNLVQTSSPRALSPPPYRPTLRNQELNQTDERAFLIEKQSKQAQLALQLQDLKNVIQSKKIEEKQTFLDKAYEENLAVGDNKYSTIQKASSGTASKRMAMLQDL
;
A
#
# COMPACT_ATOMS: atom_id res chain seq x y z
N MET A 1 86.77 30.96 -9.37
CA MET A 1 87.62 31.75 -8.45
C MET A 1 87.03 31.66 -7.06
N SER A 2 87.83 31.32 -6.04
CA SER A 2 87.42 31.32 -4.62
C SER A 2 88.69 31.33 -3.78
N GLY A 3 88.96 32.42 -3.06
CA GLY A 3 90.28 32.60 -2.42
C GLY A 3 90.49 33.92 -1.68
N GLU A 4 89.43 34.59 -1.22
CA GLU A 4 89.62 35.51 -0.09
C GLU A 4 90.09 34.69 1.12
N LYS A 5 91.13 35.15 1.81
CA LYS A 5 91.68 34.48 2.99
C LYS A 5 90.78 34.69 4.20
N SER A 6 89.64 34.00 4.24
CA SER A 6 88.87 33.84 5.48
C SER A 6 89.73 33.13 6.53
N ALA A 7 89.62 33.52 7.80
CA ALA A 7 90.24 32.81 8.91
C ALA A 7 89.84 31.31 8.93
N ALA A 8 90.66 30.47 9.57
CA ALA A 8 90.31 29.06 9.75
C ALA A 8 89.18 28.92 10.78
N PHE A 9 88.10 28.23 10.42
CA PHE A 9 87.07 27.81 11.37
C PHE A 9 87.65 26.73 12.29
N ALA A 10 87.75 27.03 13.59
CA ALA A 10 88.32 26.15 14.60
C ALA A 10 87.40 26.07 15.82
N PHE A 11 87.28 24.88 16.39
CA PHE A 11 86.52 24.59 17.61
C PHE A 11 87.19 23.41 18.34
N TYR A 12 86.92 23.28 19.63
CA TYR A 12 87.51 22.22 20.46
C TYR A 12 86.45 21.18 20.85
N ALA A 13 86.83 19.90 20.81
CA ALA A 13 85.99 18.80 21.27
C ALA A 13 86.59 18.18 22.54
N ALA A 14 85.75 17.88 23.54
CA ALA A 14 86.20 17.42 24.86
C ALA A 14 86.86 16.01 24.87
N LYS A 15 86.77 15.25 23.77
CA LYS A 15 87.37 13.91 23.61
C LYS A 15 87.85 13.70 22.18
N SER A 16 89.05 13.16 22.02
CA SER A 16 89.64 12.88 20.70
C SER A 16 88.89 11.81 19.88
N SER A 17 88.10 10.95 20.52
CA SER A 17 87.19 10.03 19.83
C SER A 17 86.10 10.78 19.04
N VAL A 18 85.53 11.83 19.64
CA VAL A 18 84.50 12.67 19.02
C VAL A 18 85.11 13.49 17.87
N SER A 19 86.36 13.94 18.00
CA SER A 19 87.08 14.59 16.89
C SER A 19 87.21 13.70 15.64
N LYS A 20 87.41 12.39 15.81
CA LYS A 20 87.47 11.42 14.70
C LYS A 20 86.10 11.24 14.06
N GLU A 21 85.08 10.96 14.89
CA GLU A 21 83.70 10.76 14.43
C GLU A 21 83.16 11.99 13.66
N ILE A 22 83.44 13.21 14.14
CA ILE A 22 83.09 14.45 13.42
C ILE A 22 83.82 14.55 12.08
N LEU A 23 85.11 14.18 12.01
CA LEU A 23 85.89 14.21 10.77
C LEU A 23 85.37 13.19 9.74
N ASP A 24 85.06 11.96 10.17
CA ASP A 24 84.53 10.90 9.31
C ASP A 24 83.14 11.30 8.76
N LEU A 25 82.25 11.79 9.64
CA LEU A 25 80.93 12.30 9.25
C LEU A 25 81.03 13.51 8.32
N ALA A 26 81.94 14.46 8.56
CA ALA A 26 82.13 15.63 7.71
C ALA A 26 82.65 15.22 6.31
N THR A 27 83.63 14.32 6.25
CA THR A 27 84.23 13.83 5.00
C THR A 27 83.20 13.07 4.17
N GLY A 28 82.50 12.10 4.77
CA GLY A 28 81.46 11.32 4.10
C GLY A 28 80.28 12.17 3.62
N ASN A 29 79.82 13.14 4.43
CA ASN A 29 78.77 14.06 4.00
C ASN A 29 79.22 15.00 2.89
N HIS A 30 80.46 15.49 2.92
CA HIS A 30 81.04 16.31 1.85
C HIS A 30 81.13 15.52 0.54
N GLU A 31 81.62 14.28 0.58
CA GLU A 31 81.63 13.39 -0.58
C GLU A 31 80.23 13.19 -1.16
N LEU A 32 79.24 12.85 -0.34
CA LEU A 32 77.86 12.66 -0.79
C LEU A 32 77.23 13.97 -1.30
N TYR A 33 77.57 15.12 -0.70
CA TYR A 33 77.15 16.45 -1.17
C TYR A 33 77.70 16.77 -2.56
N MET A 34 78.95 16.41 -2.83
CA MET A 34 79.61 16.60 -4.13
C MET A 34 79.18 15.56 -5.17
N LYS A 35 78.97 14.29 -4.78
CA LYS A 35 78.39 13.25 -5.64
C LYS A 35 76.96 13.60 -6.10
N ARG A 36 76.19 14.31 -5.27
CA ARG A 36 74.85 14.87 -5.60
C ARG A 36 74.87 16.17 -6.43
N ARG A 37 76.04 16.75 -6.70
CA ARG A 37 76.21 18.01 -7.46
C ARG A 37 77.03 17.87 -8.74
N ARG A 38 77.84 16.81 -8.85
CA ARG A 38 78.23 16.27 -10.15
C ARG A 38 76.99 15.76 -10.89
N GLU A 39 77.05 15.77 -12.21
CA GLU A 39 76.00 15.21 -13.06
C GLU A 39 75.76 13.73 -12.69
N GLN A 40 74.49 13.31 -12.66
CA GLN A 40 74.15 11.92 -12.31
C GLN A 40 74.68 10.98 -13.39
N THR A 41 75.37 9.91 -13.00
CA THR A 41 75.79 8.87 -13.95
C THR A 41 74.59 8.32 -14.70
N ILE A 42 74.80 7.98 -15.98
CA ILE A 42 73.73 7.55 -16.90
C ILE A 42 72.93 6.37 -16.32
N GLU A 43 73.61 5.46 -15.62
CA GLU A 43 73.01 4.34 -14.89
C GLU A 43 71.98 4.78 -13.83
N ILE A 44 72.26 5.82 -13.06
CA ILE A 44 71.33 6.35 -12.04
C ILE A 44 70.13 7.01 -12.70
N GLN A 45 70.32 7.68 -13.85
CA GLN A 45 69.22 8.25 -14.63
C GLN A 45 68.33 7.14 -15.22
N GLN A 46 68.94 6.07 -15.76
CA GLN A 46 68.24 4.90 -16.29
C GLN A 46 67.48 4.14 -15.19
N MET A 47 68.08 3.87 -14.04
CA MET A 47 67.40 3.23 -12.90
C MET A 47 66.18 4.04 -12.46
N ARG A 48 66.33 5.35 -12.26
CA ARG A 48 65.21 6.26 -11.92
C ARG A 48 64.10 6.22 -12.97
N TYR A 49 64.45 6.19 -14.26
CA TYR A 49 63.48 6.08 -15.34
C TYR A 49 62.71 4.75 -15.28
N PHE A 50 63.39 3.61 -15.10
CA PHE A 50 62.73 2.31 -14.96
C PHE A 50 61.86 2.22 -13.70
N GLU A 51 62.30 2.77 -12.56
CA GLU A 51 61.48 2.87 -11.34
C GLU A 51 60.22 3.74 -11.56
N GLU A 52 60.36 4.90 -12.20
CA GLU A 52 59.24 5.80 -12.47
C GLU A 52 58.23 5.16 -13.45
N GLN A 53 58.70 4.46 -14.49
CA GLN A 53 57.80 3.75 -15.40
C GLN A 53 57.11 2.56 -14.73
N GLN A 54 57.80 1.78 -13.89
CA GLN A 54 57.14 0.74 -13.08
C GLN A 54 56.09 1.32 -12.14
N GLN A 55 56.37 2.47 -11.51
CA GLN A 55 55.45 3.09 -10.56
C GLN A 55 54.23 3.69 -11.27
N LYS A 56 54.41 4.27 -12.46
CA LYS A 56 53.31 4.68 -13.35
C LYS A 56 52.45 3.50 -13.77
N GLU A 57 53.05 2.38 -14.17
CA GLU A 57 52.25 1.22 -14.60
C GLU A 57 51.49 0.57 -13.44
N LYS A 58 52.13 0.42 -12.27
CA LYS A 58 51.45 0.01 -11.02
C LYS A 58 50.26 0.93 -10.71
N HIS A 59 50.44 2.24 -10.85
CA HIS A 59 49.34 3.20 -10.63
C HIS A 59 48.23 3.08 -11.69
N ARG A 60 48.56 2.87 -12.97
CA ARG A 60 47.57 2.63 -14.04
C ARG A 60 46.75 1.36 -13.78
N ILE A 61 47.40 0.28 -13.35
CA ILE A 61 46.73 -0.98 -12.98
C ILE A 61 45.77 -0.75 -11.81
N VAL A 62 46.23 -0.15 -10.71
CA VAL A 62 45.40 0.11 -9.52
C VAL A 62 44.23 1.05 -9.83
N THR A 63 44.44 2.11 -10.63
CA THR A 63 43.37 3.04 -11.02
C THR A 63 42.33 2.35 -11.92
N ARG A 64 42.76 1.49 -12.86
CA ARG A 64 41.86 0.69 -13.71
C ARG A 64 41.07 -0.33 -12.90
N GLU A 65 41.72 -1.02 -11.96
CA GLU A 65 41.06 -1.94 -11.04
C GLU A 65 40.01 -1.22 -10.17
N ARG A 66 40.36 -0.02 -9.66
CA ARG A 66 39.44 0.81 -8.88
C ARG A 66 38.22 1.26 -9.68
N GLN A 67 38.40 1.59 -10.97
CA GLN A 67 37.29 1.93 -11.87
C GLN A 67 36.37 0.72 -12.11
N LEU A 68 36.93 -0.47 -12.37
CA LEU A 68 36.16 -1.72 -12.54
C LEU A 68 35.40 -2.11 -11.27
N ARG A 69 36.04 -2.02 -10.09
CA ARG A 69 35.37 -2.24 -8.79
C ARG A 69 34.20 -1.28 -8.57
N LEU A 70 34.37 0.00 -8.93
CA LEU A 70 33.32 1.03 -8.80
C LEU A 70 32.18 0.85 -9.83
N GLN A 71 32.45 0.26 -11.00
CA GLN A 71 31.41 -0.12 -11.96
C GLN A 71 30.59 -1.31 -11.44
N ALA A 72 31.26 -2.38 -11.01
CA ALA A 72 30.59 -3.55 -10.42
C ALA A 72 29.78 -3.20 -9.16
N GLU A 73 30.25 -2.25 -8.34
CA GLU A 73 29.49 -1.73 -7.19
C GLU A 73 28.22 -0.97 -7.62
N LYS A 74 28.29 -0.13 -8.66
CA LYS A 74 27.10 0.55 -9.20
C LYS A 74 26.10 -0.43 -9.81
N GLU A 75 26.58 -1.45 -10.52
CA GLU A 75 25.75 -2.51 -11.10
C GLU A 75 25.07 -3.34 -9.99
N ARG A 76 25.79 -3.68 -8.92
CA ARG A 76 25.21 -4.28 -7.70
C ARG A 76 24.09 -3.41 -7.13
N ASP A 77 24.37 -2.13 -6.88
CA ASP A 77 23.41 -1.19 -6.29
C ASP A 77 22.17 -0.99 -7.17
N GLU A 78 22.32 -1.01 -8.50
CA GLU A 78 21.20 -0.92 -9.44
C GLU A 78 20.35 -2.20 -9.46
N ILE A 79 20.98 -3.37 -9.41
CA ILE A 79 20.30 -4.67 -9.28
C ILE A 79 19.57 -4.76 -7.93
N GLU A 80 20.20 -4.33 -6.84
CA GLU A 80 19.62 -4.32 -5.50
C GLU A 80 18.40 -3.37 -5.41
N ARG A 81 18.46 -2.18 -6.01
CA ARG A 81 17.29 -1.29 -6.11
C ARG A 81 16.15 -1.94 -6.88
N LYS A 82 16.42 -2.50 -8.07
CA LYS A 82 15.41 -3.21 -8.87
C LYS A 82 14.80 -4.38 -8.11
N PHE A 83 15.62 -5.18 -7.41
CA PHE A 83 15.16 -6.28 -6.56
C PHE A 83 14.24 -5.79 -5.44
N ASN A 84 14.61 -4.74 -4.72
CA ASN A 84 13.80 -4.15 -3.66
C ASN A 84 12.48 -3.55 -4.19
N ASP A 85 12.49 -2.93 -5.37
CA ASP A 85 11.28 -2.39 -6.00
C ASP A 85 10.36 -3.51 -6.54
N TYR A 86 10.91 -4.60 -7.08
CA TYR A 86 10.11 -5.80 -7.40
C TYR A 86 9.55 -6.47 -6.14
N GLN A 87 10.32 -6.55 -5.05
CA GLN A 87 9.85 -7.10 -3.78
C GLN A 87 8.74 -6.23 -3.16
N ARG A 88 8.79 -4.90 -3.32
CA ARG A 88 7.71 -3.99 -2.92
C ARG A 88 6.44 -4.21 -3.74
N GLN A 89 6.56 -4.28 -5.07
CA GLN A 89 5.45 -4.59 -5.96
C GLN A 89 4.82 -5.96 -5.64
N MET A 90 5.62 -6.98 -5.34
CA MET A 90 5.11 -8.31 -4.99
C MET A 90 4.31 -8.28 -3.67
N LYS A 91 4.74 -7.49 -2.68
CA LYS A 91 3.97 -7.27 -1.44
C LYS A 91 2.67 -6.51 -1.70
N GLU A 92 2.70 -5.46 -2.51
CA GLU A 92 1.50 -4.69 -2.87
C GLU A 92 0.46 -5.53 -3.64
N ILE A 93 0.93 -6.40 -4.56
CA ILE A 93 0.08 -7.37 -5.26
C ILE A 93 -0.47 -8.43 -4.28
N HIS A 94 0.32 -8.88 -3.31
CA HIS A 94 -0.15 -9.83 -2.29
C HIS A 94 -1.19 -9.21 -1.34
N ASP A 95 -0.94 -8.00 -0.84
CA ASP A 95 -1.83 -7.26 0.05
C ASP A 95 -3.15 -6.86 -0.63
N THR A 96 -3.13 -6.63 -1.95
CA THR A 96 -4.35 -6.38 -2.73
C THR A 96 -5.09 -7.67 -3.04
N LEU A 97 -4.40 -8.76 -3.40
CA LEU A 97 -5.00 -10.08 -3.56
C LEU A 97 -5.71 -10.57 -2.28
N LEU A 98 -5.09 -10.37 -1.11
CA LEU A 98 -5.69 -10.72 0.19
C LEU A 98 -7.00 -9.96 0.43
N LYS A 99 -7.02 -8.64 0.19
CA LYS A 99 -8.23 -7.81 0.29
C LYS A 99 -9.33 -8.26 -0.68
N TYR A 100 -8.98 -8.69 -1.90
CA TYR A 100 -9.94 -9.25 -2.84
C TYR A 100 -10.48 -10.63 -2.39
N GLN A 101 -9.65 -11.47 -1.76
CA GLN A 101 -10.12 -12.72 -1.16
C GLN A 101 -11.09 -12.45 0.01
N GLU A 102 -10.71 -11.58 0.96
CA GLU A 102 -11.57 -11.18 2.09
C GLU A 102 -12.92 -10.61 1.61
N ALA A 103 -12.90 -9.74 0.58
CA ALA A 103 -14.11 -9.20 -0.02
C ALA A 103 -14.98 -10.29 -0.69
N ALA A 104 -14.37 -11.28 -1.35
CA ALA A 104 -15.08 -12.41 -1.95
C ALA A 104 -15.70 -13.33 -0.89
N GLU A 105 -14.99 -13.62 0.21
CA GLU A 105 -15.53 -14.38 1.34
C GLU A 105 -16.69 -13.65 2.03
N LEU A 106 -16.59 -12.34 2.23
CA LEU A 106 -17.69 -11.54 2.78
C LEU A 106 -18.91 -11.51 1.85
N LEU A 107 -18.69 -11.41 0.54
CA LEU A 107 -19.76 -11.51 -0.47
C LEU A 107 -20.44 -12.88 -0.44
N ALA A 108 -19.67 -13.97 -0.37
CA ALA A 108 -20.17 -15.33 -0.29
C ALA A 108 -20.98 -15.58 0.98
N ARG A 109 -20.50 -15.10 2.15
CA ARG A 109 -21.24 -15.16 3.43
C ARG A 109 -22.55 -14.37 3.34
N LYS A 110 -22.54 -13.16 2.75
CA LYS A 110 -23.76 -12.37 2.54
C LYS A 110 -24.76 -13.06 1.60
N ALA A 111 -24.29 -13.68 0.51
CA ALA A 111 -25.13 -14.44 -0.39
C ALA A 111 -25.75 -15.67 0.29
N HIS A 112 -24.98 -16.38 1.12
CA HIS A 112 -25.51 -17.50 1.92
C HIS A 112 -26.61 -17.04 2.90
N ILE A 113 -26.40 -15.93 3.61
CA ILE A 113 -27.42 -15.39 4.53
C ILE A 113 -28.68 -15.00 3.74
N SER A 114 -28.54 -14.27 2.63
CA SER A 114 -29.68 -13.86 1.80
C SER A 114 -30.45 -15.03 1.19
N ASN A 115 -29.76 -16.12 0.83
CA ASN A 115 -30.40 -17.35 0.34
C ASN A 115 -31.17 -18.07 1.46
N GLU A 116 -30.63 -18.13 2.67
CA GLU A 116 -31.31 -18.75 3.81
C GLU A 116 -32.49 -17.91 4.31
N GLU A 117 -32.38 -16.57 4.29
CA GLU A 117 -33.49 -15.64 4.53
C GLU A 117 -34.60 -15.84 3.50
N ALA A 118 -34.27 -15.96 2.20
CA ALA A 118 -35.24 -16.24 1.14
C ALA A 118 -35.88 -17.63 1.30
N ARG A 119 -35.10 -18.66 1.69
CA ARG A 119 -35.60 -20.02 1.97
C ARG A 119 -36.61 -20.00 3.12
N LEU A 120 -36.29 -19.32 4.22
CA LEU A 120 -37.17 -19.17 5.38
C LEU A 120 -38.42 -18.31 5.08
N GLN A 121 -38.33 -17.36 4.15
CA GLN A 121 -39.50 -16.62 3.66
C GLN A 121 -40.41 -17.50 2.80
N ALA A 122 -39.85 -18.30 1.88
CA ALA A 122 -40.60 -19.24 1.07
C ALA A 122 -41.28 -20.34 1.91
N GLU A 123 -40.58 -20.87 2.92
CA GLU A 123 -41.14 -21.85 3.87
C GLU A 123 -42.33 -21.26 4.66
N LYS A 124 -42.23 -20.00 5.10
CA LYS A 124 -43.34 -19.27 5.74
C LYS A 124 -44.50 -18.99 4.79
N ALA A 125 -44.22 -18.66 3.53
CA ALA A 125 -45.26 -18.44 2.52
C ALA A 125 -46.06 -19.73 2.27
N LEU A 126 -45.39 -20.87 2.06
CA LEU A 126 -46.02 -22.18 1.89
C LEU A 126 -46.81 -22.61 3.14
N ALA A 127 -46.33 -22.29 4.35
CA ALA A 127 -47.07 -22.54 5.59
C ALA A 127 -48.35 -21.69 5.70
N ILE A 128 -48.36 -20.46 5.16
CA ILE A 128 -49.55 -19.60 5.09
C ILE A 128 -50.51 -20.11 3.99
N GLU A 129 -50.00 -20.46 2.81
CA GLU A 129 -50.82 -21.01 1.71
C GLU A 129 -51.54 -22.29 2.12
N THR A 130 -50.83 -23.25 2.73
CA THR A 130 -51.44 -24.49 3.23
C THR A 130 -52.42 -24.28 4.39
N GLN A 131 -52.28 -23.22 5.19
CA GLN A 131 -53.32 -22.82 6.15
C GLN A 131 -54.53 -22.18 5.46
N LEU A 132 -54.32 -21.32 4.45
CA LEU A 132 -55.41 -20.74 3.66
C LEU A 132 -56.20 -21.81 2.89
N GLU A 133 -55.54 -22.85 2.38
CA GLU A 133 -56.20 -24.01 1.76
C GLU A 133 -57.05 -24.79 2.76
N ARG A 134 -56.55 -25.07 3.97
CA ARG A 134 -57.33 -25.69 5.05
C ARG A 134 -58.56 -24.85 5.42
N CYS A 135 -58.40 -23.54 5.57
CA CYS A 135 -59.51 -22.63 5.85
C CYS A 135 -60.54 -22.60 4.69
N LYS A 136 -60.09 -22.58 3.42
CA LYS A 136 -60.97 -22.68 2.25
C LYS A 136 -61.73 -24.01 2.21
N TYR A 137 -61.06 -25.12 2.53
CA TYR A 137 -61.68 -26.45 2.60
C TYR A 137 -62.78 -26.50 3.67
N GLU A 138 -62.48 -26.06 4.90
CA GLU A 138 -63.48 -26.01 5.97
C GLU A 138 -64.64 -25.05 5.64
N ILE A 139 -64.39 -23.91 4.96
CA ILE A 139 -65.47 -23.03 4.47
C ILE A 139 -66.35 -23.76 3.44
N SER A 140 -65.75 -24.40 2.41
CA SER A 140 -66.49 -25.14 1.38
C SER A 140 -67.31 -26.29 1.99
N ARG A 141 -66.73 -27.02 2.93
CA ARG A 141 -67.42 -28.07 3.70
C ARG A 141 -68.59 -27.51 4.50
N ASN A 142 -68.40 -26.41 5.24
CA ASN A 142 -69.47 -25.75 5.98
C ASN A 142 -70.58 -25.21 5.06
N GLU A 143 -70.25 -24.78 3.84
CA GLU A 143 -71.25 -24.44 2.82
C GLU A 143 -72.01 -25.67 2.31
N GLU A 144 -71.35 -26.80 2.09
CA GLU A 144 -71.99 -28.04 1.67
C GLU A 144 -72.90 -28.63 2.76
N GLU A 145 -72.46 -28.63 4.02
CA GLU A 145 -73.30 -28.99 5.16
C GLU A 145 -74.53 -28.06 5.27
N LYS A 146 -74.36 -26.74 5.11
CA LYS A 146 -75.49 -25.79 5.03
C LYS A 146 -76.43 -26.05 3.85
N ARG A 147 -75.90 -26.40 2.67
CA ARG A 147 -76.71 -26.78 1.48
C ARG A 147 -77.47 -28.08 1.72
N LEU A 148 -76.92 -29.03 2.49
CA LEU A 148 -77.62 -30.25 2.90
C LEU A 148 -78.80 -29.92 3.83
N TYR A 149 -78.57 -29.16 4.90
CA TYR A 149 -79.63 -28.74 5.82
C TYR A 149 -80.71 -27.91 5.12
N ALA A 150 -80.35 -27.03 4.17
CA ALA A 150 -81.33 -26.29 3.37
C ALA A 150 -82.23 -27.19 2.51
N ARG A 151 -81.70 -28.29 1.95
CA ARG A 151 -82.53 -29.30 1.26
C ARG A 151 -83.46 -30.02 2.23
N GLN A 152 -82.95 -30.49 3.37
CA GLN A 152 -83.75 -31.16 4.39
C GLN A 152 -84.88 -30.26 4.92
N ILE A 153 -84.60 -28.97 5.13
CA ILE A 153 -85.63 -27.98 5.48
C ILE A 153 -86.66 -27.86 4.36
N SER A 154 -86.25 -27.74 3.09
CA SER A 154 -87.21 -27.67 1.97
C SER A 154 -88.02 -28.94 1.76
N GLU A 155 -87.45 -30.13 2.04
CA GLU A 155 -88.15 -31.41 2.04
C GLU A 155 -89.17 -31.46 3.19
N CYS A 156 -88.80 -31.02 4.40
CA CYS A 156 -89.73 -30.87 5.52
C CYS A 156 -90.83 -29.83 5.23
N GLU A 157 -90.52 -28.69 4.60
CA GLU A 157 -91.49 -27.69 4.14
C GLU A 157 -92.43 -28.25 3.08
N GLN A 158 -91.94 -29.10 2.17
CA GLN A 158 -92.77 -29.82 1.20
C GLN A 158 -93.70 -30.82 1.89
N ILE A 159 -93.21 -31.59 2.87
CA ILE A 159 -94.03 -32.53 3.65
C ILE A 159 -95.05 -31.80 4.53
N ILE A 160 -94.67 -30.67 5.14
CA ILE A 160 -95.59 -29.81 5.88
C ILE A 160 -96.61 -29.19 4.91
N SER A 161 -96.19 -28.78 3.71
CA SER A 161 -97.09 -28.24 2.68
C SER A 161 -98.06 -29.29 2.16
N THR A 162 -97.63 -30.54 1.90
CA THR A 162 -98.57 -31.62 1.52
C THR A 162 -99.48 -31.98 2.68
N LEU A 163 -98.98 -32.12 3.91
CA LEU A 163 -99.80 -32.41 5.08
C LEU A 163 -100.76 -31.26 5.44
N VAL A 164 -100.39 -30.00 5.22
CA VAL A 164 -101.29 -28.85 5.34
C VAL A 164 -102.31 -28.86 4.21
N ASN A 165 -101.89 -29.06 2.96
CA ASN A 165 -102.80 -29.15 1.81
C ASN A 165 -103.76 -30.32 1.93
N ASP A 166 -103.34 -31.46 2.46
CA ASP A 166 -104.17 -32.64 2.70
C ASP A 166 -105.03 -32.45 3.96
N SER A 167 -104.56 -31.73 5.00
CA SER A 167 -105.45 -31.26 6.07
C SER A 167 -106.47 -30.23 5.59
N VAL A 168 -106.18 -29.50 4.51
CA VAL A 168 -107.08 -28.54 3.85
C VAL A 168 -107.98 -29.25 2.84
N LYS A 169 -107.54 -30.31 2.16
CA LYS A 169 -108.38 -31.23 1.39
C LYS A 169 -109.30 -31.97 2.33
N SER A 170 -108.82 -32.71 3.31
CA SER A 170 -109.68 -33.39 4.28
C SER A 170 -110.49 -32.44 5.16
N ARG A 171 -110.13 -31.16 5.32
CA ARG A 171 -111.05 -30.13 5.85
C ARG A 171 -112.04 -29.65 4.81
N LYS A 172 -111.68 -29.49 3.54
CA LYS A 172 -112.63 -29.21 2.45
C LYS A 172 -113.56 -30.38 2.20
N GLU A 173 -113.11 -31.62 2.31
CA GLU A 173 -113.86 -32.86 2.18
C GLU A 173 -114.67 -33.10 3.45
N ALA A 174 -114.21 -32.70 4.64
CA ALA A 174 -115.03 -32.71 5.85
C ALA A 174 -116.00 -31.52 5.94
N GLU A 175 -115.72 -30.40 5.28
CA GLU A 175 -116.65 -29.27 5.15
C GLU A 175 -117.60 -29.48 3.97
N GLU A 176 -117.15 -30.12 2.89
CA GLU A 176 -117.95 -30.64 1.79
C GLU A 176 -118.75 -31.83 2.26
N LEU A 177 -118.26 -32.73 3.12
CA LEU A 177 -119.05 -33.74 3.82
C LEU A 177 -119.81 -33.18 5.02
N LYS A 178 -119.58 -31.95 5.49
CA LYS A 178 -120.54 -31.23 6.35
C LYS A 178 -121.57 -30.51 5.53
N ILE A 179 -121.27 -30.12 4.29
CA ILE A 179 -122.18 -29.56 3.29
C ILE A 179 -122.86 -30.69 2.51
N GLU A 180 -122.38 -31.93 2.59
CA GLU A 180 -123.03 -33.13 2.09
C GLU A 180 -123.75 -33.77 3.27
N VAL A 181 -123.21 -33.86 4.49
CA VAL A 181 -124.03 -34.05 5.72
C VAL A 181 -124.93 -32.85 5.98
N ALA A 182 -124.80 -31.72 5.27
CA ALA A 182 -125.78 -30.64 5.16
C ALA A 182 -126.23 -30.42 3.70
N LYS A 183 -126.21 -31.50 2.90
CA LYS A 183 -127.12 -31.87 1.79
C LYS A 183 -127.64 -33.32 2.01
N TRP A 184 -127.49 -33.82 3.23
CA TRP A 184 -128.03 -35.01 3.90
C TRP A 184 -128.39 -34.63 5.36
N ARG A 185 -128.35 -33.31 5.67
CA ARG A 185 -129.14 -32.46 6.59
C ARG A 185 -129.55 -31.15 5.92
N VAL A 186 -129.22 -30.93 4.64
CA VAL A 186 -130.01 -30.12 3.70
C VAL A 186 -130.30 -30.93 2.41
N ALA A 187 -130.35 -32.26 2.54
CA ALA A 187 -131.31 -33.17 1.87
C ALA A 187 -131.77 -34.34 2.77
N GLU A 188 -131.40 -34.30 4.06
CA GLU A 188 -132.34 -34.50 5.16
C GLU A 188 -132.89 -33.13 5.66
N ALA A 189 -132.64 -32.01 4.93
CA ALA A 189 -133.41 -30.74 5.00
C ALA A 189 -133.46 -29.91 3.69
N ALA A 190 -133.12 -30.48 2.55
CA ALA A 190 -134.04 -30.73 1.45
C ALA A 190 -134.81 -32.06 1.56
N ALA A 191 -134.91 -32.62 2.77
CA ALA A 191 -135.96 -33.54 3.19
C ALA A 191 -136.31 -33.39 4.70
N ARG A 192 -136.55 -32.13 5.18
CA ARG A 192 -137.06 -31.81 6.55
C ARG A 192 -138.13 -30.72 6.62
N GLU A 193 -138.45 -30.01 5.54
CA GLU A 193 -139.51 -28.97 5.52
C GLU A 193 -140.16 -28.95 4.12
N LYS A 194 -140.15 -27.83 3.39
CA LYS A 194 -140.78 -27.65 2.05
C LYS A 194 -139.77 -27.26 0.94
N LEU A 195 -138.58 -27.85 0.82
CA LEU A 195 -138.04 -29.03 1.51
C LEU A 195 -136.83 -28.83 2.46
N LEU A 196 -136.01 -27.76 2.47
CA LEU A 196 -136.04 -26.43 1.82
C LEU A 196 -134.64 -25.86 1.41
N SER A 197 -133.80 -26.65 0.73
CA SER A 197 -132.68 -26.18 -0.16
C SER A 197 -131.46 -25.41 0.44
N ILE A 198 -130.43 -25.10 -0.39
CA ILE A 198 -129.31 -24.09 -0.28
C ILE A 198 -127.83 -24.62 -0.45
N THR A 199 -127.13 -24.05 -1.46
CA THR A 199 -125.67 -23.86 -1.88
C THR A 199 -124.44 -24.25 -1.00
N GLN A 200 -123.13 -24.45 -1.40
CA GLN A 200 -122.15 -24.21 -2.55
C GLN A 200 -120.92 -23.21 -2.31
N LEU A 201 -119.73 -23.31 -3.02
CA LEU A 201 -118.35 -22.74 -2.65
C LEU A 201 -117.21 -22.38 -3.77
N ASN A 202 -116.35 -21.31 -3.60
CA ASN A 202 -114.82 -20.95 -3.72
C ASN A 202 -113.65 -21.06 -4.89
N GLN A 203 -112.55 -20.16 -4.90
CA GLN A 203 -111.03 -20.10 -5.37
C GLN A 203 -110.39 -19.78 -6.84
N SER A 204 -109.09 -19.47 -7.33
CA SER A 204 -107.58 -19.08 -7.03
C SER A 204 -106.63 -18.82 -8.37
N ILE A 205 -105.28 -18.48 -8.67
CA ILE A 205 -103.87 -17.94 -8.21
C ILE A 205 -102.72 -17.69 -9.40
N ALA A 206 -101.45 -17.06 -9.28
CA ALA A 206 -100.37 -16.70 -10.39
C ALA A 206 -98.76 -16.40 -10.10
N VAL A 207 -97.79 -16.04 -11.07
CA VAL A 207 -96.21 -15.80 -11.04
C VAL A 207 -95.51 -14.90 -12.24
N ILE A 208 -94.21 -14.52 -12.68
CA ILE A 208 -92.63 -14.71 -12.70
C ILE A 208 -91.76 -13.44 -13.37
N ASN A 209 -90.45 -13.12 -13.82
CA ASN A 209 -88.92 -13.46 -14.08
C ASN A 209 -87.99 -12.17 -14.54
N ALA A 210 -86.69 -11.90 -15.05
CA ALA A 210 -85.15 -12.20 -15.20
C ALA A 210 -84.29 -11.09 -16.08
N ALA A 211 -82.94 -10.86 -16.48
CA ALA A 211 -81.42 -11.00 -16.14
C ALA A 211 -80.24 -10.33 -17.13
N THR A 212 -78.88 -10.19 -16.82
CA THR A 212 -77.50 -9.94 -17.62
C THR A 212 -76.79 -8.50 -17.92
N GLN A 213 -75.51 -8.08 -18.41
CA GLN A 213 -74.04 -8.48 -18.85
C GLN A 213 -72.91 -7.29 -19.11
N ALA A 214 -71.52 -7.41 -19.37
CA ALA A 214 -70.42 -6.32 -19.67
C ALA A 214 -68.88 -6.64 -20.19
N GLN A 215 -67.91 -5.67 -20.59
CA GLN A 215 -66.38 -5.75 -21.02
C GLN A 215 -65.57 -4.34 -21.32
N GLN A 216 -64.27 -3.96 -21.75
CA GLN A 216 -62.73 -4.27 -22.00
C GLN A 216 -61.85 -2.94 -22.43
N ASN A 217 -60.51 -2.66 -22.82
CA ASN A 217 -59.00 -3.03 -22.69
C ASN A 217 -57.88 -2.10 -23.49
N LEU A 218 -56.48 -2.00 -23.27
CA LEU A 218 -55.37 -1.27 -24.13
C LEU A 218 -53.72 -1.42 -23.92
N VAL A 219 -52.73 -0.48 -24.30
CA VAL A 219 -51.21 -0.68 -24.68
C VAL A 219 -49.97 0.25 -24.19
N GLN A 220 -48.69 -0.30 -24.10
CA GLN A 220 -47.23 0.23 -24.20
C GLN A 220 -46.18 0.04 -22.99
N THR A 221 -44.81 0.24 -22.86
CA THR A 221 -43.59 1.01 -23.43
C THR A 221 -42.13 0.30 -23.29
N SER A 222 -40.91 0.97 -23.23
CA SER A 222 -39.48 0.38 -23.19
C SER A 222 -38.26 1.17 -22.51
N SER A 223 -37.02 0.60 -22.35
CA SER A 223 -35.73 1.19 -21.74
C SER A 223 -34.44 0.27 -21.95
N PRO A 224 -33.18 0.29 -21.34
CA PRO A 224 -32.32 1.20 -20.47
C PRO A 224 -30.71 1.22 -20.67
N ARG A 225 -29.87 1.76 -19.72
CA ARG A 225 -28.40 1.51 -19.33
C ARG A 225 -27.26 2.59 -19.58
N ALA A 226 -26.11 2.57 -18.82
CA ALA A 226 -25.00 3.59 -18.74
C ALA A 226 -23.58 3.08 -18.22
N LEU A 227 -22.47 3.89 -18.26
CA LEU A 227 -21.20 3.88 -17.42
C LEU A 227 -20.11 4.98 -17.75
N SER A 228 -18.88 4.99 -17.15
CA SER A 228 -17.99 6.19 -16.90
C SER A 228 -16.46 6.23 -17.38
N PRO A 229 -15.37 6.77 -16.72
CA PRO A 229 -14.44 7.82 -17.30
C PRO A 229 -12.86 7.56 -17.40
N PRO A 230 -12.03 8.49 -18.01
CA PRO A 230 -10.53 8.45 -18.23
C PRO A 230 -9.66 9.20 -17.14
N PRO A 231 -8.36 9.74 -17.24
CA PRO A 231 -7.39 10.02 -18.36
C PRO A 231 -5.78 10.14 -18.14
N TYR A 232 -5.01 10.53 -19.20
CA TYR A 232 -3.72 11.33 -19.29
C TYR A 232 -2.22 10.76 -19.30
N ARG A 233 -1.24 11.66 -19.63
CA ARG A 233 0.23 11.61 -20.04
C ARG A 233 1.27 11.20 -18.92
N PRO A 234 2.67 11.21 -19.02
CA PRO A 234 3.66 12.03 -19.81
C PRO A 234 5.04 11.36 -20.23
N THR A 235 6.06 12.12 -20.74
CA THR A 235 7.55 12.10 -20.41
C THR A 235 8.46 12.87 -21.40
N LEU A 236 9.75 13.13 -21.07
CA LEU A 236 10.73 13.92 -21.87
C LEU A 236 12.25 13.56 -21.63
N ARG A 237 13.05 13.85 -22.69
CA ARG A 237 14.51 14.10 -22.89
C ARG A 237 15.51 14.13 -21.70
N ASN A 238 16.78 13.74 -21.98
CA ASN A 238 18.00 14.20 -21.26
C ASN A 238 19.26 14.28 -22.18
N GLN A 239 20.46 14.55 -21.61
CA GLN A 239 21.49 15.43 -22.21
C GLN A 239 22.97 14.92 -22.16
N GLU A 240 23.91 15.71 -22.69
CA GLU A 240 25.32 15.44 -23.05
C GLU A 240 26.30 16.46 -22.37
N LEU A 241 27.65 16.39 -22.30
CA LEU A 241 28.72 15.37 -22.56
C LEU A 241 30.11 15.84 -22.02
N ASN A 242 31.18 15.03 -22.20
CA ASN A 242 32.64 15.35 -22.29
C ASN A 242 33.58 15.57 -21.05
N GLN A 243 34.65 14.74 -21.01
CA GLN A 243 36.13 14.98 -20.91
C GLN A 243 36.69 16.30 -20.29
N THR A 244 37.88 16.38 -19.66
CA THR A 244 39.24 15.88 -20.02
C THR A 244 40.20 15.82 -18.80
N ASP A 245 41.26 15.00 -18.86
CA ASP A 245 42.08 14.65 -17.67
C ASP A 245 43.41 15.40 -17.45
N GLU A 246 43.99 16.12 -18.43
CA GLU A 246 45.38 16.60 -18.32
C GLU A 246 45.63 17.67 -17.23
N ARG A 247 44.58 18.35 -16.76
CA ARG A 247 44.68 19.25 -15.58
C ARG A 247 44.98 18.48 -14.28
N ALA A 248 44.65 17.19 -14.21
CA ALA A 248 44.68 16.42 -12.97
C ALA A 248 46.09 16.28 -12.38
N PHE A 249 47.15 16.15 -13.19
CA PHE A 249 48.49 15.81 -12.70
C PHE A 249 49.19 16.96 -11.93
N LEU A 250 49.09 18.20 -12.42
CA LEU A 250 49.61 19.38 -11.71
C LEU A 250 48.78 19.67 -10.45
N ILE A 251 47.45 19.52 -10.55
CA ILE A 251 46.54 19.58 -9.40
C ILE A 251 46.91 18.50 -8.38
N GLU A 252 47.21 17.26 -8.78
CA GLU A 252 47.52 16.14 -7.89
C GLU A 252 48.77 16.41 -7.04
N LYS A 253 49.84 16.98 -7.61
CA LYS A 253 51.06 17.31 -6.85
C LYS A 253 50.81 18.40 -5.80
N GLN A 254 50.12 19.48 -6.17
CA GLN A 254 49.76 20.56 -5.25
C GLN A 254 48.73 20.08 -4.21
N SER A 255 47.77 19.27 -4.64
CA SER A 255 46.75 18.64 -3.80
C SER A 255 47.37 17.70 -2.77
N LYS A 256 48.34 16.85 -3.11
CA LYS A 256 49.03 15.99 -2.13
C LYS A 256 49.76 16.82 -1.05
N GLN A 257 50.36 17.95 -1.40
CA GLN A 257 50.98 18.85 -0.42
C GLN A 257 49.93 19.58 0.44
N ALA A 258 48.81 20.01 -0.14
CA ALA A 258 47.70 20.63 0.58
C ALA A 258 46.96 19.63 1.49
N GLN A 259 46.72 18.41 1.02
CA GLN A 259 46.13 17.30 1.77
C GLN A 259 47.00 16.92 2.97
N LEU A 260 48.33 16.86 2.81
CA LEU A 260 49.24 16.64 3.93
C LEU A 260 49.20 17.79 4.94
N ALA A 261 49.13 19.05 4.48
CA ALA A 261 48.99 20.21 5.36
C ALA A 261 47.66 20.19 6.13
N LEU A 262 46.55 19.84 5.46
CA LEU A 262 45.23 19.66 6.09
C LEU A 262 45.24 18.50 7.10
N GLN A 263 45.77 17.34 6.75
CA GLN A 263 45.90 16.20 7.67
C GLN A 263 46.71 16.55 8.93
N LEU A 264 47.80 17.30 8.77
CA LEU A 264 48.60 17.77 9.91
C LEU A 264 47.86 18.84 10.73
N GLN A 265 47.04 19.68 10.10
CA GLN A 265 46.18 20.66 10.79
C GLN A 265 45.05 19.96 11.56
N ASP A 266 44.38 18.97 10.97
CA ASP A 266 43.33 18.18 11.62
C ASP A 266 43.88 17.38 12.80
N LEU A 267 45.03 16.71 12.62
CA LEU A 267 45.75 16.04 13.71
C LEU A 267 46.13 17.03 14.82
N LYS A 268 46.63 18.22 14.47
CA LYS A 268 46.92 19.28 15.45
C LYS A 268 45.67 19.70 16.20
N ASN A 269 44.55 19.94 15.52
CA ASN A 269 43.28 20.33 16.14
C ASN A 269 42.77 19.26 17.13
N VAL A 270 42.80 17.98 16.73
CA VAL A 270 42.40 16.85 17.59
C VAL A 270 43.31 16.74 18.82
N ILE A 271 44.63 16.85 18.64
CA ILE A 271 45.62 16.72 19.72
C ILE A 271 45.59 17.94 20.65
N GLN A 272 45.34 19.16 20.15
CA GLN A 272 45.29 20.38 20.94
C GLN A 272 44.27 20.28 22.09
N SER A 273 43.10 19.67 21.83
CA SER A 273 42.06 19.41 22.85
C SER A 273 42.50 18.48 24.00
N LYS A 274 43.63 17.79 23.85
CA LYS A 274 44.20 16.81 24.79
C LYS A 274 45.64 17.18 25.21
N LYS A 275 46.12 18.39 24.87
CA LYS A 275 47.47 18.87 25.21
C LYS A 275 47.56 19.13 26.71
N ILE A 276 48.50 18.47 27.39
CA ILE A 276 48.79 18.71 28.82
C ILE A 276 49.97 19.69 28.89
N GLU A 277 49.70 20.94 29.26
CA GLU A 277 50.71 22.02 29.18
C GLU A 277 51.90 21.79 30.13
N GLU A 278 51.64 21.24 31.32
CA GLU A 278 52.65 20.87 32.33
C GLU A 278 53.67 19.83 31.84
N LYS A 279 53.34 19.08 30.77
CA LYS A 279 54.18 18.03 30.18
C LYS A 279 54.90 18.47 28.90
N GLN A 280 54.76 19.73 28.48
CA GLN A 280 55.52 20.28 27.35
C GLN A 280 57.02 20.29 27.66
N THR A 281 57.83 19.69 26.81
CA THR A 281 59.29 19.77 26.90
C THR A 281 59.78 21.14 26.42
N PHE A 282 61.06 21.45 26.71
CA PHE A 282 61.73 22.62 26.15
C PHE A 282 61.72 22.62 24.60
N LEU A 283 61.83 21.45 23.97
CA LEU A 283 61.85 21.32 22.51
C LEU A 283 60.47 21.59 21.88
N ASP A 284 59.37 21.23 22.58
CA ASP A 284 58.02 21.54 22.11
C ASP A 284 57.77 23.05 22.07
N LYS A 285 58.21 23.77 23.11
CA LYS A 285 58.11 25.23 23.21
C LYS A 285 58.95 25.92 22.14
N ALA A 286 60.21 25.51 22.00
CA ALA A 286 61.10 26.02 20.94
C ALA A 286 60.55 25.73 19.53
N TYR A 287 59.87 24.59 19.32
CA TYR A 287 59.18 24.31 18.06
C TYR A 287 57.98 25.24 17.82
N GLU A 288 57.14 25.48 18.83
CA GLU A 288 55.99 26.39 18.71
C GLU A 288 56.42 27.85 18.51
N GLU A 289 57.52 28.29 19.13
CA GLU A 289 58.15 29.60 18.88
C GLU A 289 58.64 29.75 17.43
N ASN A 290 59.40 28.77 16.91
CA ASN A 290 59.84 28.77 15.51
C ASN A 290 58.65 28.79 14.54
N LEU A 291 57.60 28.01 14.84
CA LEU A 291 56.38 27.95 14.03
C LEU A 291 55.62 29.28 14.05
N ALA A 292 55.57 29.98 15.19
CA ALA A 292 54.94 31.30 15.33
C ALA A 292 55.70 32.41 14.56
N VAL A 293 57.03 32.30 14.48
CA VAL A 293 57.88 33.15 13.61
C VAL A 293 57.76 32.78 12.12
N GLY A 294 57.09 31.67 11.80
CA GLY A 294 56.95 31.15 10.44
C GLY A 294 58.22 30.48 9.91
N ASP A 295 59.20 30.19 10.78
CA ASP A 295 60.44 29.55 10.39
C ASP A 295 60.32 28.04 10.28
N ASN A 296 61.03 27.49 9.30
CA ASN A 296 61.15 26.07 9.05
C ASN A 296 62.63 25.74 8.75
N LYS A 297 62.97 24.45 8.78
CA LYS A 297 64.33 23.95 8.56
C LYS A 297 65.07 24.63 7.39
N TYR A 298 64.41 24.91 6.28
CA TYR A 298 65.04 25.50 5.10
C TYR A 298 65.20 27.03 5.22
N SER A 299 64.21 27.75 5.75
CA SER A 299 64.33 29.20 5.98
C SER A 299 65.36 29.52 7.07
N THR A 300 65.39 28.74 8.16
CA THR A 300 66.40 28.87 9.23
C THR A 300 67.81 28.60 8.69
N ILE A 301 68.00 27.53 7.90
CA ILE A 301 69.30 27.26 7.24
C ILE A 301 69.68 28.38 6.28
N GLN A 302 68.75 28.94 5.51
CA GLN A 302 69.02 30.05 4.59
C GLN A 302 69.41 31.34 5.33
N LYS A 303 68.70 31.67 6.42
CA LYS A 303 69.02 32.79 7.33
C LYS A 303 70.42 32.62 7.93
N ALA A 304 70.69 31.46 8.54
CA ALA A 304 71.98 31.15 9.17
C ALA A 304 73.14 31.05 8.18
N SER A 305 72.90 30.68 6.92
CA SER A 305 73.92 30.60 5.86
C SER A 305 74.19 31.93 5.15
N SER A 306 73.48 33.01 5.51
CA SER A 306 73.61 34.32 4.86
C SER A 306 74.92 35.04 5.20
N GLY A 307 75.29 36.04 4.40
CA GLY A 307 76.52 36.83 4.58
C GLY A 307 77.81 36.11 4.14
N THR A 308 78.96 36.69 4.50
CA THR A 308 80.29 36.12 4.22
C THR A 308 80.68 35.10 5.29
N ALA A 309 81.61 34.18 4.95
CA ALA A 309 82.16 33.23 5.91
C ALA A 309 82.81 33.95 7.12
N SER A 310 83.54 35.05 6.87
CA SER A 310 84.15 35.87 7.93
C SER A 310 83.12 36.39 8.93
N LYS A 311 82.00 36.97 8.45
CA LYS A 311 80.93 37.49 9.32
C LYS A 311 80.31 36.39 10.20
N ARG A 312 80.09 35.19 9.66
CA ARG A 312 79.55 34.06 10.43
C ARG A 312 80.54 33.48 11.45
N MET A 313 81.84 33.57 11.20
CA MET A 313 82.85 33.14 12.18
C MET A 313 82.96 34.14 13.34
N ALA A 314 82.91 35.45 13.08
CA ALA A 314 82.85 36.45 14.15
C ALA A 314 81.64 36.22 15.06
N MET A 315 80.45 36.08 14.47
CA MET A 315 79.20 35.75 15.19
C MET A 315 79.22 34.43 15.99
N LEU A 316 80.23 33.57 15.79
CA LEU A 316 80.42 32.31 16.54
C LEU A 316 81.57 32.42 17.57
N GLN A 317 82.40 33.45 17.49
CA GLN A 317 83.38 33.81 18.53
C GLN A 317 82.75 34.65 19.64
N ASP A 318 81.59 35.26 19.38
CA ASP A 318 80.78 36.04 20.32
C ASP A 318 79.75 35.21 21.13
N LEU A 319 79.80 33.86 21.06
CA LEU A 319 78.85 32.91 21.66
C LEU A 319 79.47 32.03 22.76
#